data_AF-A0A847XRB8-F1
#
_entry.id   AF-A0A847XRB8-F1
#
_cell.length_a   1.000
_cell.length_b   1.000
_cell.length_c   1.000
_cell.angle_alpha   90.00
_cell.angle_beta   90.00
_cell.angle_gamma   90.00
#
_symmetry.space_group_name_H-M   'P 1'
#
loop_
_entity.id
_entity.type
_entity.pdbx_description
1 polymer ?
#
loop_
_entity_poly.entity_id
_entity_poly.type
_entity_poly.pdbx_seq_one_letter_code
_entity_poly.pdbx_strand_id
1 'polypeptide(L)'
;MKKLFVSITLLIFVLSFTARADEGMWILPLIEKLNIGQMNEMGLKLSAEDIYSLNKASIKDAIVSIPGCTGEIVSSQGLLLTNHHCGYGAIQSHSTVEHDYLTDGFWAMKKEEELPCSGMYANFLIKIEDVTSQVM
;
A
#
# COMPACT_ATOMS: atom_id res chain seq x y z
N MET A 1 -24.14 51.61 7.97
CA MET A 1 -24.55 50.38 8.69
C MET A 1 -24.68 49.16 7.76
N LYS A 2 -25.47 49.19 6.68
CA LYS A 2 -25.62 48.04 5.76
C LYS A 2 -24.30 47.54 5.14
N LYS A 3 -23.41 48.44 4.70
CA LYS A 3 -22.09 48.06 4.14
C LYS A 3 -21.17 47.40 5.18
N LEU A 4 -21.18 47.89 6.41
CA LEU A 4 -20.42 47.31 7.52
C LEU A 4 -20.95 45.92 7.89
N PHE A 5 -22.27 45.76 7.91
CA PHE A 5 -22.91 44.48 8.17
C PHE A 5 -22.57 43.45 7.09
N VAL A 6 -22.64 43.83 5.81
CA VAL A 6 -22.23 42.98 4.68
C VAL A 6 -20.75 42.59 4.76
N SER A 7 -19.86 43.52 5.12
CA SER A 7 -18.44 43.23 5.29
C SER A 7 -18.16 42.26 6.44
N ILE A 8 -18.88 42.37 7.56
CA ILE A 8 -18.73 41.45 8.71
C ILE A 8 -19.23 40.05 8.35
N THR A 9 -20.38 39.94 7.67
CA THR A 9 -20.92 38.65 7.23
C THR A 9 -19.98 37.95 6.24
N LEU A 10 -19.37 38.70 5.32
CA LEU A 10 -18.41 38.16 4.37
C LEU A 10 -17.13 37.65 5.06
N LEU A 11 -16.63 38.37 6.08
CA LEU A 11 -15.45 37.97 6.85
C LEU A 11 -15.71 36.68 7.65
N ILE A 12 -16.88 36.54 8.26
CA ILE A 12 -17.29 35.32 8.98
C ILE A 12 -17.39 34.14 8.01
N PHE A 13 -17.91 34.36 6.80
CA PHE A 13 -18.03 33.32 5.79
C PHE A 13 -16.67 32.81 5.30
N VAL A 14 -15.68 33.71 5.12
CA VAL A 14 -14.30 33.36 4.73
C VAL A 14 -13.58 32.59 5.85
N LEU A 15 -13.84 32.91 7.11
CA LEU A 15 -13.23 32.25 8.26
C LEU A 15 -13.85 30.88 8.62
N SER A 16 -15.00 30.53 8.02
CA SER A 16 -15.73 29.30 8.34
C SER A 16 -15.30 28.07 7.54
N PHE A 17 -14.44 28.22 6.53
CA PHE A 17 -13.95 27.10 5.71
C PHE A 17 -12.61 26.58 6.23
N THR A 18 -12.64 25.81 7.32
CA THR A 18 -11.53 24.90 7.62
C THR A 18 -11.78 23.58 6.88
N ALA A 19 -11.30 23.47 5.64
CA ALA A 19 -11.22 22.16 4.99
C ALA A 19 -10.24 21.30 5.80
N ARG A 20 -10.73 20.22 6.40
CA ARG A 20 -9.89 19.19 7.04
C ARG A 20 -9.92 17.97 6.13
N ALA A 21 -8.76 17.62 5.58
CA ALA A 21 -8.60 16.37 4.85
C ALA A 21 -8.01 15.35 5.82
N ASP A 22 -8.78 14.29 6.12
CA ASP A 22 -8.30 13.12 6.86
C ASP A 22 -7.73 12.04 5.90
N GLU A 23 -8.03 12.14 4.59
CA GLU A 23 -7.60 11.21 3.53
C GLU A 23 -6.13 11.45 3.14
N GLY A 24 -5.35 10.38 2.96
CA GLY A 24 -3.96 10.50 2.51
C GLY A 24 -3.25 9.17 2.28
N MET A 25 -2.38 9.15 1.26
CA MET A 25 -1.35 8.14 1.06
C MET A 25 -0.04 8.68 1.61
N TRP A 26 0.43 8.12 2.72
CA TRP A 26 1.52 8.67 3.52
C TRP A 26 2.87 8.01 3.21
N ILE A 27 3.94 8.80 3.22
CA ILE A 27 5.31 8.30 3.01
C ILE A 27 5.82 7.67 4.31
N LEU A 28 6.27 6.42 4.22
CA LEU A 28 6.65 5.59 5.37
C LEU A 28 7.68 6.24 6.32
N PRO A 29 8.80 6.84 5.85
CA PRO A 29 9.73 7.58 6.71
C PRO A 29 9.12 8.67 7.60
N LEU A 30 7.93 9.19 7.28
CA LEU A 30 7.29 10.28 8.00
C LEU A 30 6.17 9.81 8.94
N ILE A 31 5.91 8.51 9.01
CA ILE A 31 4.76 7.95 9.73
C ILE A 31 4.77 8.29 11.23
N GLU A 32 5.96 8.30 11.84
CA GLU A 32 6.14 8.68 13.25
C GLU A 32 5.75 10.14 13.49
N LYS A 33 6.20 11.03 12.60
CA LYS A 33 5.98 12.48 12.73
C LYS A 33 4.53 12.88 12.42
N LEU A 34 3.89 12.22 11.45
CA LEU A 34 2.66 12.71 10.84
C LEU A 34 1.41 11.90 11.19
N ASN A 35 1.53 10.59 11.48
CA ASN A 35 0.37 9.69 11.42
C ASN A 35 0.20 8.80 12.66
N ILE A 36 1.28 8.35 13.29
CA ILE A 36 1.19 7.29 14.32
C ILE A 36 0.33 7.69 15.52
N GLY A 37 0.32 8.98 15.89
CA GLY A 37 -0.55 9.51 16.96
C GLY A 37 -2.03 9.26 16.64
N GLN A 38 -2.49 9.69 15.47
CA GLN A 38 -3.85 9.49 15.01
C GLN A 38 -4.17 8.00 14.82
N MET A 39 -3.25 7.20 14.26
CA MET A 39 -3.45 5.76 14.08
C MET A 39 -3.67 5.05 15.43
N ASN A 40 -2.93 5.45 16.47
CA ASN A 40 -3.09 4.91 17.81
C ASN A 40 -4.39 5.35 18.49
N GLU A 41 -4.80 6.60 18.30
CA GLU A 41 -6.13 7.10 18.73
C GLU A 41 -7.26 6.31 18.07
N MET A 42 -7.08 5.86 16.83
CA MET A 42 -8.00 4.98 16.09
C MET A 42 -7.90 3.50 16.51
N GLY A 43 -7.02 3.16 17.44
CA GLY A 43 -6.94 1.82 18.05
C GLY A 43 -5.78 0.94 17.57
N LEU A 44 -4.93 1.44 16.67
CA LEU A 44 -3.70 0.74 16.32
C LEU A 44 -2.82 0.55 17.57
N LYS A 45 -2.17 -0.62 17.67
CA LYS A 45 -1.29 -0.98 18.80
C LYS A 45 0.19 -1.07 18.41
N LEU A 46 0.49 -0.88 17.14
CA LEU A 46 1.84 -0.91 16.59
C LEU A 46 2.52 0.44 16.77
N SER A 47 3.84 0.41 16.91
CA SER A 47 4.68 1.60 16.81
C SER A 47 4.95 1.96 15.35
N ALA A 48 5.46 3.17 15.11
CA ALA A 48 5.93 3.58 13.79
C ALA A 48 7.04 2.64 13.26
N GLU A 49 7.94 2.20 14.12
CA GLU A 49 9.04 1.30 13.74
C GLU A 49 8.58 -0.12 13.41
N ASP A 50 7.45 -0.57 13.96
CA ASP A 50 6.88 -1.86 13.58
C ASP A 50 6.32 -1.82 12.15
N ILE A 51 5.95 -0.64 11.65
CA ILE A 51 5.47 -0.42 10.29
C ILE A 51 6.63 -0.20 9.32
N TYR A 52 7.56 0.69 9.65
CA TYR A 52 8.73 1.01 8.85
C TYR A 52 9.96 1.23 9.73
N SER A 53 11.00 0.42 9.51
CA SER A 53 12.31 0.63 10.12
C SER A 53 13.43 0.36 9.13
N LEU A 54 14.55 1.07 9.30
CA LEU A 54 15.81 0.77 8.61
C LEU A 54 16.72 -0.16 9.42
N ASN A 55 16.45 -0.30 10.73
CA ASN A 55 17.37 -0.93 11.68
C ASN A 55 16.89 -2.33 12.13
N LYS A 56 15.62 -2.65 11.93
CA LYS A 56 15.01 -3.93 12.29
C LYS A 56 13.96 -4.33 11.26
N ALA A 57 13.56 -5.61 11.29
CA ALA A 57 12.44 -6.09 10.50
C ALA A 57 11.15 -5.36 10.89
N SER A 58 10.35 -4.99 9.88
CA SER A 58 9.09 -4.27 10.02
C SER A 58 8.06 -4.75 8.98
N ILE A 59 6.82 -4.29 9.06
CA ILE A 59 5.76 -4.68 8.12
C ILE A 59 6.16 -4.41 6.66
N LYS A 60 6.93 -3.34 6.39
CA LYS A 60 7.43 -3.04 5.03
C LYS A 60 8.10 -4.24 4.37
N ASP A 61 8.78 -5.09 5.14
CA ASP A 61 9.60 -6.19 4.63
C ASP A 61 8.74 -7.38 4.16
N ALA A 62 7.47 -7.41 4.54
CA ALA A 62 6.50 -8.38 4.06
C ALA A 62 5.64 -7.87 2.90
N ILE A 63 5.69 -6.57 2.57
CA ILE A 63 4.90 -5.98 1.48
C ILE A 63 5.76 -5.85 0.24
N VAL A 64 5.22 -6.30 -0.90
CA VAL A 64 5.93 -6.28 -2.18
C VAL A 64 5.14 -5.56 -3.26
N SER A 65 5.87 -4.91 -4.15
CA SER A 65 5.33 -4.45 -5.42
C SER A 65 5.49 -5.56 -6.45
N ILE A 66 4.38 -5.95 -7.07
CA ILE A 66 4.32 -6.83 -8.23
C ILE A 66 3.87 -5.99 -9.44
N PRO A 67 3.97 -6.47 -10.69
CA PRO A 67 3.59 -5.69 -11.87
C PRO A 67 2.18 -5.07 -11.77
N GLY A 68 2.10 -3.76 -11.54
CA GLY A 68 0.84 -3.01 -11.44
C GLY A 68 -0.01 -3.28 -10.19
N CYS A 69 0.47 -4.07 -9.23
CA CYS A 69 -0.29 -4.48 -8.04
C CYS A 69 0.58 -4.52 -6.78
N THR A 70 -0.06 -4.79 -5.63
CA THR A 70 0.60 -5.08 -4.35
C THR A 70 0.41 -6.56 -4.00
N GLY A 71 1.35 -7.13 -3.28
CA GLY A 71 1.18 -8.41 -2.61
C GLY A 71 1.88 -8.43 -1.25
N GLU A 72 1.67 -9.53 -0.52
CA GLU A 72 2.18 -9.69 0.82
C GLU A 72 2.73 -11.10 1.06
N ILE A 73 3.87 -11.18 1.75
CA ILE A 73 4.47 -12.44 2.18
C ILE A 73 3.77 -12.90 3.45
N VAL A 74 3.22 -14.12 3.41
CA VAL A 74 2.44 -14.70 4.51
C VAL A 74 3.06 -15.97 5.11
N SER A 75 4.25 -16.37 4.62
CA SER A 75 5.00 -17.49 5.20
C SER A 75 6.51 -17.24 5.20
N SER A 76 7.20 -17.94 6.10
CA SER A 76 8.67 -17.96 6.17
C SER A 76 9.34 -18.64 4.98
N GLN A 77 8.57 -19.23 4.07
CA GLN A 77 9.05 -19.89 2.86
C GLN A 77 8.71 -19.12 1.58
N GLY A 78 8.26 -17.86 1.70
CA GLY A 78 8.04 -16.98 0.55
C GLY A 78 6.67 -17.07 -0.11
N LEU A 79 5.70 -17.76 0.50
CA LEU A 79 4.30 -17.73 0.01
C LEU A 79 3.79 -16.28 -0.01
N LEU A 80 3.34 -15.85 -1.19
CA LEU A 80 2.83 -14.52 -1.47
C LEU A 80 1.33 -14.59 -1.74
N LEU A 81 0.57 -13.67 -1.15
CA LEU A 81 -0.83 -13.43 -1.49
C LEU A 81 -0.96 -12.13 -2.30
N THR A 82 -1.92 -12.13 -3.22
CA THR A 82 -2.37 -10.96 -3.96
C THR A 82 -3.79 -11.23 -4.47
N ASN A 83 -4.39 -10.26 -5.16
CA ASN A 83 -5.72 -10.43 -5.71
C ASN A 83 -5.72 -11.30 -6.97
N HIS A 84 -6.85 -11.97 -7.22
CA HIS A 84 -7.07 -12.77 -8.43
C HIS A 84 -6.80 -11.97 -9.72
N HIS A 85 -7.27 -10.72 -9.80
CA HIS A 85 -7.08 -9.89 -10.99
C HIS A 85 -5.60 -9.52 -11.25
N CYS A 86 -4.76 -9.51 -10.20
CA CYS A 86 -3.33 -9.28 -10.33
C CYS A 86 -2.61 -10.52 -10.86
N GLY A 87 -3.05 -11.72 -10.45
CA GLY A 87 -2.55 -13.00 -10.96
C GLY A 87 -3.17 -13.45 -12.29
N TYR A 88 -4.20 -12.76 -12.78
CA TYR A 88 -5.03 -13.21 -13.89
C TYR A 88 -4.24 -13.50 -15.16
N GLY A 89 -3.29 -12.63 -15.52
CA GLY A 89 -2.44 -12.85 -16.69
C GLY A 89 -1.60 -14.12 -16.60
N ALA A 90 -1.10 -14.45 -15.40
CA ALA A 90 -0.36 -15.68 -15.16
C ALA A 90 -1.28 -16.91 -15.23
N ILE A 91 -2.45 -16.86 -14.59
CA ILE A 91 -3.45 -17.94 -14.63
C ILE A 91 -3.87 -18.21 -16.08
N GLN A 92 -4.20 -17.16 -16.83
CA GLN A 92 -4.57 -17.27 -18.25
C GLN A 92 -3.45 -17.92 -19.06
N SER A 93 -2.19 -17.51 -18.85
CA SER A 93 -1.05 -18.04 -19.63
C SER A 93 -0.81 -19.54 -19.43
N HIS A 94 -1.25 -20.10 -18.31
CA HIS A 94 -1.18 -21.53 -18.01
C HIS A 94 -2.47 -22.30 -18.32
N SER A 95 -3.56 -21.60 -18.63
CA SER A 95 -4.84 -22.22 -18.94
C SER A 95 -4.88 -22.73 -20.38
N THR A 96 -5.51 -23.89 -20.57
CA THR A 96 -5.72 -24.56 -21.86
C THR A 96 -7.16 -25.04 -21.95
N VAL A 97 -7.58 -25.58 -23.10
CA VAL A 97 -8.92 -26.20 -23.21
C VAL A 97 -9.00 -27.46 -22.34
N GLU A 98 -7.91 -28.18 -22.20
CA GLU A 98 -7.82 -29.40 -21.38
C GLU A 98 -7.70 -29.09 -19.88
N HIS A 99 -7.09 -27.97 -19.51
CA HIS A 99 -6.90 -27.51 -18.13
C HIS A 99 -7.29 -26.03 -18.01
N ASP A 100 -8.57 -25.77 -17.73
CA ASP A 100 -9.12 -24.42 -17.65
C ASP A 100 -9.01 -23.85 -16.23
N TYR A 101 -7.82 -23.38 -15.85
CA TYR A 101 -7.58 -22.79 -14.53
C TYR A 101 -8.32 -21.48 -14.30
N LEU A 102 -8.79 -20.79 -15.35
CA LEU A 102 -9.62 -19.60 -15.20
C LEU A 102 -11.01 -19.95 -14.67
N THR A 103 -11.58 -21.06 -15.13
CA THR A 103 -12.91 -21.53 -14.71
C THR A 103 -12.85 -22.37 -13.44
N ASP A 104 -11.93 -23.34 -13.40
CA ASP A 104 -11.89 -24.37 -12.35
C ASP A 104 -10.98 -24.01 -11.16
N GLY A 105 -10.14 -23.00 -11.33
CA GLY A 105 -9.08 -22.65 -10.39
C GLY A 105 -7.88 -23.59 -10.47
N PHE A 106 -6.84 -23.28 -9.71
CA PHE A 106 -5.61 -24.05 -9.65
C PHE A 106 -5.11 -24.15 -8.20
N TRP A 107 -4.73 -25.36 -7.79
CA TRP A 107 -4.20 -25.63 -6.45
C TRP A 107 -3.03 -26.61 -6.57
N ALA A 108 -1.81 -26.11 -6.40
CA ALA A 108 -0.62 -26.96 -6.27
C ALA A 108 -0.66 -27.68 -4.91
N MET A 109 -0.73 -29.01 -4.91
CA MET A 109 -0.77 -29.80 -3.68
C MET A 109 0.63 -30.01 -3.10
N LYS A 110 1.66 -29.76 -3.89
CA LYS A 110 3.09 -29.80 -3.51
C LYS A 110 3.85 -28.64 -4.17
N LYS A 111 5.00 -28.29 -3.60
CA LYS A 111 5.83 -27.19 -4.12
C LYS A 111 6.32 -27.44 -5.55
N GLU A 112 6.60 -28.69 -5.88
CA GLU A 112 7.06 -29.07 -7.22
C GLU A 112 5.98 -28.91 -8.29
N GLU A 113 4.71 -28.76 -7.88
CA GLU A 113 3.57 -28.53 -8.76
C GLU A 113 3.31 -27.04 -8.99
N GLU A 114 4.01 -26.13 -8.29
CA GLU A 114 3.89 -24.68 -8.50
C GLU A 114 4.37 -24.28 -9.91
N LEU A 115 3.55 -23.49 -10.61
CA LEU A 115 3.80 -23.14 -12.00
C LEU A 115 4.68 -21.88 -12.13
N PRO A 116 5.81 -21.94 -12.86
CA PRO A 116 6.65 -20.77 -13.08
C PRO A 116 5.93 -19.74 -13.96
N CYS A 117 5.95 -18.48 -13.54
CA CYS A 117 5.27 -17.38 -14.24
C CYS A 117 6.29 -16.44 -14.87
N SER A 118 6.57 -16.63 -16.17
CA SER A 118 7.57 -15.83 -16.89
C SER A 118 7.19 -14.33 -16.89
N GLY A 119 8.15 -13.47 -16.57
CA GLY A 119 7.94 -12.02 -16.51
C GLY A 119 7.29 -11.50 -15.22
N MET A 120 6.87 -12.38 -14.30
CA MET A 120 6.41 -11.97 -12.98
C MET A 120 7.60 -11.74 -12.03
N TYR A 121 7.53 -10.66 -11.24
CA TYR A 121 8.54 -10.31 -10.25
C TYR A 121 7.89 -9.76 -8.97
N ALA A 122 8.64 -9.80 -7.87
CA ALA A 122 8.26 -9.18 -6.60
C ALA A 122 9.41 -8.29 -6.12
N ASN A 123 9.15 -6.98 -6.01
CA ASN A 123 10.13 -6.00 -5.54
C ASN A 123 9.89 -5.67 -4.07
N PHE A 124 10.96 -5.79 -3.28
CA PHE A 124 10.96 -5.43 -1.87
C PHE A 124 11.49 -4.01 -1.67
N LEU A 125 10.82 -3.23 -0.83
CA LEU A 125 11.29 -1.91 -0.43
C LEU A 125 12.40 -2.04 0.62
N ILE A 126 13.65 -1.81 0.23
CA ILE A 126 14.78 -1.82 1.17
C ILE A 126 14.84 -0.53 1.99
N LYS A 127 14.86 0.64 1.33
CA LYS A 127 14.90 1.96 1.96
C LYS A 127 14.23 3.01 1.09
N ILE A 128 13.72 4.07 1.74
CA ILE A 128 13.34 5.32 1.10
C ILE A 128 14.33 6.38 1.57
N GLU A 129 14.88 7.14 0.63
CA GLU A 129 15.90 8.17 0.87
C GLU A 129 15.51 9.48 0.19
N ASP A 130 15.63 10.59 0.91
CA ASP A 130 15.43 11.93 0.37
C ASP A 130 16.69 12.37 -0.39
N VAL A 131 16.57 12.51 -1.70
CA VAL A 131 17.63 12.94 -2.61
C VAL A 131 17.32 14.29 -3.26
N THR A 132 16.39 15.08 -2.73
CA THR A 132 15.96 16.34 -3.35
C THR A 132 17.14 17.28 -3.61
N SER A 133 18.05 17.43 -2.65
CA SER A 133 19.24 18.30 -2.79
C SER A 133 20.29 17.78 -3.78
N GLN A 134 20.26 16.50 -4.14
CA GLN A 134 21.23 15.89 -5.07
C GLN A 134 20.76 16.00 -6.52
N VAL A 135 19.45 16.12 -6.72
CA VAL A 135 18.81 16.14 -8.05
C VAL A 135 18.51 17.57 -8.51
N MET A 136 18.27 18.50 -7.58
CA MET A 136 18.07 19.92 -7.86
C MET A 136 19.39 20.67 -8.00
#